data_AF-Q018H1-F1
#
_entry.id   AF-Q018H1-F1
#
_cell.length_a   1.000
_cell.length_b   1.000
_cell.length_c   1.000
_cell.angle_alpha   90.00
_cell.angle_beta   90.00
_cell.angle_gamma   90.00
#
_symmetry.space_group_name_H-M   'P 1'
#
loop_
_entity.id
_entity.type
_entity.pdbx_description
1 polymer ?
#
loop_
_entity_poly.entity_id
_entity_poly.type
_entity_poly.pdbx_seq_one_letter_code
_entity_poly.pdbx_strand_id
1 'polypeptide(L)'
;MGASVAVETSVPCASERTDAAFVRRRRSSATRNFSLSSARRRVVSRAADASGRAVESSSSSSFSSSASGVAFTFRAHEASTREALARRCGAASAVETTTKTNERLGVTTTTDVWRTPRLRRVRSTYVDGGEAAQIFNLVAYPEPSAPDAPLLGVDLICVGKGNARKILIGVDLQPMCRDMDYASAYVPDLLAVVGAGGRASTAAAKLNATTPSNKFYEDAEFFSRGMFFARPESASEDVMRCSLDVVEAYVDVWLARLDEAEREAEAMDGACKFGLALEDVRRCVLTEETARAAQDAHDAWQLTHDPAIPMFASWYGEDWAREFAETVLFPGAKA
;
A
#
# COMPACT_ATOMS: atom_id res chain seq x y z
N MET A 1 60.11 -14.16 40.91
CA MET A 1 60.52 -14.17 39.49
C MET A 1 59.39 -14.75 38.67
N GLY A 2 58.85 -13.97 37.72
CA GLY A 2 58.09 -14.44 36.57
C GLY A 2 56.61 -14.82 36.75
N ALA A 3 55.72 -13.82 36.76
CA ALA A 3 54.30 -14.00 36.41
C ALA A 3 53.91 -12.90 35.40
N SER A 4 53.45 -13.30 34.21
CA SER A 4 52.86 -12.48 33.13
C SER A 4 52.59 -13.42 31.95
N VAL A 5 51.50 -13.38 31.16
CA VAL A 5 50.62 -12.28 30.77
C VAL A 5 49.24 -12.88 30.43
N ALA A 6 48.16 -12.30 30.95
CA ALA A 6 46.83 -12.35 30.33
C ALA A 6 46.57 -10.96 29.72
N VAL A 7 46.24 -10.89 28.44
CA VAL A 7 45.93 -9.65 27.73
C VAL A 7 44.42 -9.49 27.69
N GLU A 8 43.87 -8.72 28.63
CA GLU A 8 42.62 -7.99 28.46
C GLU A 8 42.97 -6.63 27.86
N THR A 9 42.43 -6.32 26.68
CA THR A 9 42.44 -4.97 26.13
C THR A 9 41.04 -4.38 26.25
N SER A 10 40.86 -3.57 27.28
CA SER A 10 39.76 -2.64 27.47
C SER A 10 40.30 -1.21 27.31
N VAL A 11 39.74 -0.42 26.37
CA VAL A 11 39.91 1.04 26.32
C VAL A 11 38.75 1.65 25.48
N PRO A 12 38.36 2.93 25.65
CA PRO A 12 37.39 3.35 26.66
C PRO A 12 36.27 4.27 26.11
N CYS A 13 35.26 4.50 26.95
CA CYS A 13 34.32 5.60 26.84
C CYS A 13 34.99 6.91 27.32
N ALA A 14 34.87 8.00 26.56
CA ALA A 14 35.19 9.35 27.01
C ALA A 14 34.18 10.37 26.46
N SER A 15 33.56 11.07 27.40
CA SER A 15 32.57 12.13 27.27
C SER A 15 33.19 13.53 27.15
N GLU A 16 32.46 14.45 26.50
CA GLU A 16 32.40 15.92 26.74
C GLU A 16 33.70 16.74 26.58
N ARG A 17 33.80 17.94 26.00
CA ARG A 17 32.92 19.06 25.56
C ARG A 17 33.82 19.96 24.66
N THR A 18 33.25 20.75 23.75
CA THR A 18 33.20 22.23 23.86
C THR A 18 32.59 22.88 22.63
N ASP A 19 31.84 23.93 22.91
CA ASP A 19 31.09 24.84 22.05
C ASP A 19 31.86 25.45 20.88
N ALA A 20 31.23 25.49 19.71
CA ALA A 20 31.52 26.50 18.69
C ALA A 20 30.21 26.97 18.04
N ALA A 21 29.90 28.24 18.28
CA ALA A 21 28.68 28.92 17.88
C ALA A 21 28.49 28.96 16.35
N PHE A 22 27.37 28.43 15.86
CA PHE A 22 26.97 28.57 14.46
C PHE A 22 26.20 29.88 14.24
N VAL A 23 26.85 30.81 13.55
CA VAL A 23 26.32 32.12 13.18
C VAL A 23 25.18 31.97 12.16
N ARG A 24 24.01 32.46 12.57
CA ARG A 24 22.79 32.61 11.77
C ARG A 24 23.02 33.61 10.62
N ARG A 25 23.29 33.14 9.40
CA ARG A 25 23.20 33.99 8.19
C ARG A 25 21.76 34.01 7.68
N ARG A 26 21.05 35.11 7.98
CA ARG A 26 19.85 35.52 7.26
C ARG A 26 20.22 35.76 5.78
N ARG A 27 19.64 34.99 4.88
CA ARG A 27 19.48 35.39 3.47
C ARG A 27 18.07 35.95 3.31
N SER A 28 17.97 37.28 3.28
CA SER A 28 16.89 37.97 2.60
C SER A 28 17.25 38.05 1.11
N SER A 29 16.30 37.78 0.23
CA SER A 29 16.03 38.63 -0.93
C SER A 29 14.93 38.07 -1.84
N ALA A 30 14.02 38.98 -2.18
CA ALA A 30 13.32 39.11 -3.44
C ALA A 30 12.26 38.05 -3.81
N THR A 31 11.05 38.30 -3.30
CA THR A 31 9.80 38.13 -4.03
C THR A 31 9.93 38.68 -5.44
N ARG A 32 9.88 37.81 -6.46
CA ARG A 32 9.65 38.21 -7.85
C ARG A 32 8.19 37.91 -8.19
N ASN A 33 7.42 38.99 -8.28
CA ASN A 33 6.08 39.02 -8.86
C ASN A 33 6.15 38.56 -10.32
N PHE A 34 5.45 37.47 -10.65
CA PHE A 34 5.04 37.20 -12.03
C PHE A 34 3.57 37.61 -12.19
N SER A 35 3.38 38.76 -12.81
CA SER A 35 2.10 39.22 -13.35
C SER A 35 1.85 38.45 -14.65
N LEU A 36 0.78 37.65 -14.69
CA LEU A 36 0.23 37.15 -15.94
C LEU A 36 -1.03 37.97 -16.24
N SER A 37 -0.88 38.81 -17.25
CA SER A 37 -1.90 39.67 -17.81
C SER A 37 -3.01 38.84 -18.46
N SER A 38 -4.23 39.27 -18.19
CA SER A 38 -5.47 38.77 -18.75
C SER A 38 -5.62 39.20 -20.21
N ALA A 39 -5.70 38.24 -21.12
CA ALA A 39 -6.13 38.48 -22.51
C ALA A 39 -7.59 38.04 -22.66
N ARG A 40 -8.50 39.02 -22.62
CA ARG A 40 -9.90 38.88 -23.00
C ARG A 40 -10.01 38.56 -24.50
N ARG A 41 -10.75 37.50 -24.87
CA ARG A 41 -11.44 37.44 -26.16
C ARG A 41 -12.95 37.47 -25.92
N ARG A 42 -13.57 38.56 -26.38
CA ARG A 42 -15.01 38.69 -26.60
C ARG A 42 -15.42 37.77 -27.73
N VAL A 43 -16.47 37.00 -27.52
CA VAL A 43 -17.39 36.60 -28.60
C VAL A 43 -18.77 37.09 -28.20
N VAL A 44 -19.38 37.88 -29.07
CA VAL A 44 -20.71 38.45 -28.93
C VAL A 44 -21.55 38.00 -30.13
N SER A 45 -22.85 37.85 -29.89
CA SER A 45 -23.97 37.72 -30.82
C SER A 45 -24.26 36.30 -31.31
N ARG A 46 -25.52 35.85 -31.45
CA ARG A 46 -26.81 36.57 -31.47
C ARG A 46 -27.93 35.55 -31.24
N ALA A 47 -28.99 35.98 -30.58
CA ALA A 47 -30.25 35.25 -30.44
C ALA A 47 -31.03 35.22 -31.76
N ALA A 48 -31.84 34.17 -31.93
CA ALA A 48 -33.04 34.20 -32.77
C ALA A 48 -34.10 33.26 -32.16
N ASP A 49 -35.29 33.83 -31.98
CA ASP A 49 -36.53 33.27 -31.46
C ASP A 49 -37.07 32.07 -32.26
N ALA A 50 -37.89 31.23 -31.62
CA ALA A 50 -39.34 31.20 -31.90
C ALA A 50 -40.06 29.99 -31.27
N SER A 51 -41.03 30.32 -30.42
CA SER A 51 -42.39 29.74 -30.32
C SER A 51 -42.63 28.23 -30.23
N GLY A 52 -43.43 27.84 -29.22
CA GLY A 52 -44.71 27.19 -29.53
C GLY A 52 -45.08 25.94 -28.73
N ARG A 53 -46.14 26.10 -27.93
CA ARG A 53 -47.18 25.12 -27.52
C ARG A 53 -46.89 24.10 -26.42
N ALA A 54 -47.68 24.26 -25.37
CA ALA A 54 -48.06 23.25 -24.40
C ALA A 54 -48.84 22.09 -25.04
N VAL A 55 -48.59 20.88 -24.53
CA VAL A 55 -49.54 19.76 -24.52
C VAL A 55 -49.36 19.03 -23.19
N GLU A 56 -50.42 19.00 -22.38
CA GLU A 56 -50.58 18.07 -21.28
C GLU A 56 -50.81 16.65 -21.83
N SER A 57 -50.16 15.64 -21.26
CA SER A 57 -50.77 14.31 -21.15
C SER A 57 -50.05 13.46 -20.11
N SER A 58 -50.79 13.16 -19.05
CA SER A 58 -50.54 12.12 -18.06
C SER A 58 -50.46 10.73 -18.72
N SER A 59 -49.49 9.90 -18.33
CA SER A 59 -49.75 8.49 -18.05
C SER A 59 -48.52 7.80 -17.45
N SER A 60 -48.80 7.15 -16.33
CA SER A 60 -47.98 6.22 -15.58
C SER A 60 -47.35 5.11 -16.42
N SER A 61 -46.04 4.93 -16.26
CA SER A 61 -45.46 3.58 -16.25
C SER A 61 -44.32 3.56 -15.24
N SER A 62 -44.65 3.09 -14.04
CA SER A 62 -43.70 2.75 -13.00
C SER A 62 -42.85 1.59 -13.51
N PHE A 63 -41.74 1.89 -14.17
CA PHE A 63 -40.68 0.93 -14.37
C PHE A 63 -40.08 0.65 -12.99
N SER A 64 -40.61 -0.37 -12.33
CA SER A 64 -39.90 -1.07 -11.28
C SER A 64 -38.68 -1.69 -11.95
N SER A 65 -37.54 -0.99 -11.92
CA SER A 65 -36.27 -1.65 -12.07
C SER A 65 -36.12 -2.53 -10.84
N SER A 66 -36.44 -3.81 -10.97
CA SER A 66 -35.82 -4.82 -10.14
C SER A 66 -34.33 -4.76 -10.47
N ALA A 67 -33.61 -3.86 -9.81
CA ALA A 67 -32.16 -3.91 -9.76
C ALA A 67 -31.85 -5.27 -9.14
N SER A 68 -31.50 -6.23 -10.00
CA SER A 68 -30.83 -7.44 -9.57
C SER A 68 -29.64 -6.96 -8.75
N GLY A 69 -29.76 -7.06 -7.43
CA GLY A 69 -28.75 -6.61 -6.49
C GLY A 69 -27.50 -7.44 -6.69
N VAL A 70 -26.64 -7.02 -7.62
CA VAL A 70 -25.31 -7.58 -7.74
C VAL A 70 -24.59 -7.15 -6.47
N ALA A 71 -24.34 -8.10 -5.58
CA ALA A 71 -23.57 -7.85 -4.39
C ALA A 71 -22.17 -7.36 -4.83
N PHE A 72 -21.72 -6.26 -4.24
CA PHE A 72 -20.39 -5.71 -4.47
C PHE A 72 -19.30 -6.78 -4.21
N THR A 73 -18.22 -6.76 -5.00
CA THR A 73 -17.05 -7.65 -4.85
C THR A 73 -15.74 -6.88 -5.07
N PHE A 74 -14.62 -7.39 -4.54
CA PHE A 74 -13.27 -6.85 -4.77
C PHE A 74 -12.56 -7.51 -5.98
N ARG A 75 -13.26 -8.27 -6.82
CA ARG A 75 -12.65 -9.01 -7.94
C ARG A 75 -11.97 -8.10 -8.96
N ALA A 76 -12.51 -6.90 -9.17
CA ALA A 76 -11.88 -5.91 -10.05
C ALA A 76 -10.52 -5.45 -9.50
N HIS A 77 -10.38 -5.30 -8.18
CA HIS A 77 -9.13 -4.93 -7.51
C HIS A 77 -8.08 -6.02 -7.62
N GLU A 78 -8.48 -7.27 -7.38
CA GLU A 78 -7.63 -8.45 -7.56
C GLU A 78 -7.12 -8.53 -8.99
N ALA A 79 -8.01 -8.42 -9.99
CA ALA A 79 -7.66 -8.48 -11.41
C ALA A 79 -6.72 -7.33 -11.82
N SER A 80 -7.07 -6.08 -11.47
CA SER A 80 -6.26 -4.90 -11.82
C SER A 80 -4.86 -4.98 -11.22
N THR A 81 -4.76 -5.35 -9.93
CA THR A 81 -3.47 -5.51 -9.25
C THR A 81 -2.65 -6.63 -9.88
N ARG A 82 -3.26 -7.80 -10.12
CA ARG A 82 -2.57 -8.94 -10.74
C ARG A 82 -2.08 -8.62 -12.15
N GLU A 83 -2.87 -7.90 -12.94
CA GLU A 83 -2.47 -7.47 -14.28
C GLU A 83 -1.30 -6.49 -14.23
N ALA A 84 -1.34 -5.50 -13.32
CA ALA A 84 -0.24 -4.55 -13.13
C ALA A 84 1.07 -5.25 -12.76
N LEU A 85 1.01 -6.20 -11.81
CA LEU A 85 2.17 -7.01 -11.42
C LEU A 85 2.68 -7.88 -12.57
N ALA A 86 1.80 -8.57 -13.30
CA ALA A 86 2.22 -9.39 -14.45
C ALA A 86 2.91 -8.55 -15.53
N ARG A 87 2.38 -7.34 -15.80
CA ARG A 87 2.90 -6.43 -16.82
C ARG A 87 4.25 -5.83 -16.45
N ARG A 88 4.47 -5.51 -15.18
CA ARG A 88 5.63 -4.73 -14.72
C ARG A 88 6.68 -5.55 -13.97
N CYS A 89 6.28 -6.68 -13.39
CA CYS A 89 7.15 -7.56 -12.61
C CYS A 89 7.49 -8.88 -13.31
N GLY A 90 6.89 -9.13 -14.48
CA GLY A 90 7.09 -10.35 -15.29
C GLY A 90 6.06 -11.45 -15.00
N ALA A 91 6.14 -12.54 -15.78
CA ALA A 91 5.20 -13.64 -15.68
C ALA A 91 5.27 -14.34 -14.31
N ALA A 92 4.11 -14.71 -13.77
CA ALA A 92 4.02 -15.49 -12.55
C ALA A 92 4.60 -16.90 -12.75
N SER A 93 5.37 -17.36 -11.77
CA SER A 93 5.95 -18.70 -11.69
C SER A 93 5.63 -19.31 -10.33
N ALA A 94 5.64 -20.65 -10.25
CA ALA A 94 5.36 -21.41 -9.02
C ALA A 94 4.05 -20.97 -8.34
N VAL A 95 2.95 -20.89 -9.10
CA VAL A 95 1.64 -20.53 -8.55
C VAL A 95 1.12 -21.71 -7.71
N GLU A 96 1.08 -21.53 -6.41
CA GLU A 96 0.47 -22.44 -5.44
C GLU A 96 -0.86 -21.83 -4.98
N THR A 97 -1.93 -22.61 -5.08
CA THR A 97 -3.28 -22.17 -4.69
C THR A 97 -3.78 -23.03 -3.53
N THR A 98 -4.15 -22.37 -2.43
CA THR A 98 -4.84 -23.00 -1.31
C THR A 98 -6.28 -22.49 -1.26
N THR A 99 -7.25 -23.40 -1.27
CA THR A 99 -8.67 -23.06 -1.13
C THR A 99 -9.28 -23.77 0.07
N LYS A 100 -10.05 -23.03 0.87
CA LYS A 100 -10.80 -23.55 2.00
C LYS A 100 -12.21 -23.01 1.98
N THR A 101 -13.19 -23.90 2.12
CA THR A 101 -14.61 -23.55 2.17
C THR A 101 -15.21 -23.96 3.51
N ASN A 102 -16.00 -23.07 4.09
CA ASN A 102 -16.93 -23.38 5.16
C ASN A 102 -18.35 -23.34 4.58
N GLU A 103 -18.90 -24.52 4.31
CA GLU A 103 -20.23 -24.68 3.72
C GLU A 103 -21.34 -24.11 4.63
N ARG A 104 -21.20 -24.27 5.95
CA ARG A 104 -22.19 -23.77 6.93
C ARG A 104 -22.29 -22.25 6.93
N LEU A 105 -21.16 -21.56 6.78
CA LEU A 105 -21.12 -20.10 6.72
C LEU A 105 -21.26 -19.57 5.28
N GLY A 106 -21.16 -20.44 4.27
CA GLY A 106 -21.16 -20.06 2.87
C GLY A 106 -19.94 -19.19 2.51
N VAL A 107 -18.80 -19.41 3.15
CA VAL A 107 -17.57 -18.62 2.95
C VAL A 107 -16.51 -19.50 2.30
N THR A 108 -15.87 -18.99 1.24
CA THR A 108 -14.70 -19.60 0.61
C THR A 108 -13.53 -18.63 0.62
N THR A 109 -12.38 -19.09 1.11
CA THR A 109 -11.11 -18.39 1.04
C THR A 109 -10.22 -19.07 0.02
N THR A 110 -9.70 -18.32 -0.95
CA THR A 110 -8.70 -18.78 -1.91
C THR A 110 -7.47 -17.91 -1.76
N THR A 111 -6.31 -18.54 -1.67
CA THR A 111 -5.02 -17.86 -1.60
C THR A 111 -4.11 -18.38 -2.67
N ASP A 112 -3.72 -17.49 -3.57
CA ASP A 112 -2.66 -17.71 -4.54
C ASP A 112 -1.33 -17.19 -3.97
N VAL A 113 -0.28 -17.98 -4.13
CA VAL A 113 1.09 -17.61 -3.85
C VAL A 113 1.92 -17.83 -5.10
N TRP A 114 2.68 -16.84 -5.53
CA TRP A 114 3.54 -16.97 -6.71
C TRP A 114 4.80 -16.11 -6.59
N ARG A 115 5.68 -16.25 -7.58
CA ARG A 115 6.88 -15.42 -7.73
C ARG A 115 6.93 -14.80 -9.12
N THR A 116 7.68 -13.72 -9.26
CA THR A 116 8.05 -13.17 -10.57
C THR A 116 9.54 -12.84 -10.57
N PRO A 117 10.17 -12.55 -11.72
CA PRO A 117 11.59 -12.17 -11.76
C PRO A 117 11.99 -11.00 -10.84
N ARG A 118 11.05 -10.11 -10.50
CA ARG A 118 11.28 -8.94 -9.63
C ARG A 118 10.75 -9.12 -8.21
N LEU A 119 9.95 -10.16 -7.96
CA LEU A 119 9.24 -10.37 -6.69
C LEU A 119 9.52 -11.75 -6.13
N ARG A 120 10.19 -11.80 -4.98
CA ARG A 120 10.52 -13.08 -4.30
C ARG A 120 9.26 -13.84 -3.88
N ARG A 121 8.16 -13.14 -3.64
CA ARG A 121 6.87 -13.72 -3.25
C ARG A 121 5.77 -12.70 -3.49
N VAL A 122 4.62 -13.16 -3.97
CA VAL A 122 3.34 -12.46 -3.88
C VAL A 122 2.35 -13.41 -3.25
N ARG A 123 1.58 -12.92 -2.30
CA ARG A 123 0.44 -13.63 -1.71
C ARG A 123 -0.80 -12.83 -1.97
N SER A 124 -1.82 -13.45 -2.55
CA SER A 124 -3.12 -12.85 -2.77
C SER A 124 -4.20 -13.75 -2.19
N THR A 125 -4.90 -13.26 -1.18
CA THR A 125 -6.00 -13.96 -0.51
C THR A 125 -7.29 -13.26 -0.84
N TYR A 126 -8.23 -14.00 -1.43
CA TYR A 126 -9.60 -13.57 -1.66
C TYR A 126 -10.57 -14.37 -0.78
N VAL A 127 -11.46 -13.67 -0.09
CA VAL A 127 -12.58 -14.29 0.65
C VAL A 127 -13.89 -13.91 -0.02
N ASP A 128 -14.65 -14.93 -0.43
CA ASP A 128 -16.00 -14.79 -0.95
C ASP A 128 -17.01 -15.47 0.00
N GLY A 129 -17.78 -14.66 0.70
CA GLY A 129 -18.93 -15.05 1.52
C GLY A 129 -20.23 -14.40 1.06
N GLY A 130 -20.33 -14.08 -0.24
CA GLY A 130 -21.42 -13.28 -0.79
C GLY A 130 -21.56 -11.94 -0.08
N GLU A 131 -22.79 -11.55 0.30
CA GLU A 131 -23.04 -10.30 1.02
C GLU A 131 -22.48 -10.24 2.44
N ALA A 132 -22.10 -11.40 3.02
CA ALA A 132 -21.64 -11.49 4.40
C ALA A 132 -20.17 -11.12 4.56
N ALA A 133 -19.35 -11.43 3.55
CA ALA A 133 -17.92 -11.19 3.58
C ALA A 133 -17.39 -11.07 2.14
N GLN A 134 -16.68 -9.99 1.87
CA GLN A 134 -15.81 -9.83 0.71
C GLN A 134 -14.48 -9.30 1.23
N ILE A 135 -13.39 -10.00 0.99
CA ILE A 135 -12.05 -9.57 1.41
C ILE A 135 -11.08 -9.78 0.26
N PHE A 136 -10.27 -8.77 -0.01
CA PHE A 136 -9.09 -8.88 -0.87
C PHE A 136 -7.88 -8.40 -0.10
N ASN A 137 -6.97 -9.33 0.18
CA ASN A 137 -5.70 -9.06 0.84
C ASN A 137 -4.56 -9.44 -0.11
N LEU A 138 -3.58 -8.57 -0.30
CA LEU A 138 -2.39 -8.84 -1.11
C LEU A 138 -1.15 -8.30 -0.44
N VAL A 139 -0.09 -9.11 -0.42
CA VAL A 139 1.26 -8.67 -0.06
C VAL A 139 2.22 -9.06 -1.17
N ALA A 140 2.96 -8.09 -1.72
CA ALA A 140 4.03 -8.33 -2.68
C ALA A 140 5.39 -8.00 -2.06
N TYR A 141 6.28 -8.99 -2.07
CA TYR A 141 7.62 -8.94 -1.52
C TYR A 141 8.61 -8.76 -2.68
N PRO A 142 9.28 -7.59 -2.79
CA PRO A 142 10.37 -7.39 -3.76
C PRO A 142 11.48 -8.43 -3.60
N GLU A 143 12.17 -8.74 -4.70
CA GLU A 143 13.45 -9.44 -4.60
C GLU A 143 14.43 -8.60 -3.76
N PRO A 144 15.14 -9.20 -2.77
CA PRO A 144 16.03 -8.44 -1.89
C PRO A 144 17.19 -7.74 -2.61
N SER A 145 17.49 -8.11 -3.87
CA SER A 145 18.42 -7.39 -4.73
C SER A 145 17.96 -5.95 -5.05
N ALA A 146 16.70 -5.60 -4.77
CA ALA A 146 16.18 -4.24 -4.71
C ALA A 146 15.99 -3.85 -3.22
N PRO A 147 17.07 -3.61 -2.47
CA PRO A 147 17.05 -3.65 -1.01
C PRO A 147 16.20 -2.55 -0.37
N ASP A 148 16.07 -1.41 -1.04
CA ASP A 148 15.28 -0.26 -0.57
C ASP A 148 13.84 -0.24 -1.11
N ALA A 149 13.36 -1.35 -1.67
CA ALA A 149 11.97 -1.49 -2.11
C ALA A 149 11.07 -1.90 -0.93
N PRO A 150 10.02 -1.12 -0.61
CA PRO A 150 9.05 -1.51 0.42
C PRO A 150 8.16 -2.67 -0.03
N LEU A 151 7.52 -3.35 0.91
CA LEU A 151 6.44 -4.29 0.61
C LEU A 151 5.21 -3.53 0.13
N LEU A 152 4.49 -4.06 -0.86
CA LEU A 152 3.15 -3.58 -1.16
C LEU A 152 2.15 -4.35 -0.29
N GLY A 153 1.37 -3.63 0.51
CA GLY A 153 0.26 -4.18 1.29
C GLY A 153 -1.08 -3.63 0.81
N VAL A 154 -2.02 -4.50 0.46
CA VAL A 154 -3.42 -4.17 0.16
C VAL A 154 -4.31 -4.98 1.08
N ASP A 155 -5.22 -4.31 1.79
CA ASP A 155 -6.17 -4.93 2.70
C ASP A 155 -7.55 -4.29 2.57
N LEU A 156 -8.42 -4.93 1.77
CA LEU A 156 -9.78 -4.48 1.53
C LEU A 156 -10.74 -5.46 2.22
N ILE A 157 -11.45 -4.98 3.23
CA ILE A 157 -12.33 -5.81 4.07
C ILE A 157 -13.74 -5.23 4.03
N CYS A 158 -14.72 -6.06 3.69
CA CYS A 158 -16.14 -5.78 3.87
C CYS A 158 -16.80 -6.99 4.50
N VAL A 159 -17.09 -6.94 5.80
CA VAL A 159 -17.66 -8.06 6.57
C VAL A 159 -18.89 -7.65 7.36
N GLY A 160 -19.83 -8.58 7.53
CA GLY A 160 -21.11 -8.34 8.20
C GLY A 160 -22.20 -7.83 7.26
N LYS A 161 -23.44 -7.82 7.76
CA LYS A 161 -24.65 -7.45 7.02
C LYS A 161 -25.42 -6.33 7.73
N GLY A 162 -26.17 -5.55 6.94
CA GLY A 162 -26.99 -4.45 7.45
C GLY A 162 -26.20 -3.50 8.35
N ASN A 163 -26.76 -3.17 9.51
CA ASN A 163 -26.16 -2.23 10.46
C ASN A 163 -24.89 -2.75 11.15
N ALA A 164 -24.60 -4.06 11.07
CA ALA A 164 -23.39 -4.66 11.64
C ALA A 164 -22.22 -4.71 10.64
N ARG A 165 -22.41 -4.18 9.42
CA ARG A 165 -21.39 -4.17 8.38
C ARG A 165 -20.21 -3.30 8.79
N LYS A 166 -19.01 -3.85 8.62
CA LYS A 166 -17.72 -3.16 8.82
C LYS A 166 -16.96 -3.17 7.51
N ILE A 167 -16.52 -1.98 7.10
CA ILE A 167 -15.72 -1.77 5.90
C ILE A 167 -14.40 -1.14 6.33
N LEU A 168 -13.30 -1.69 5.82
CA LEU A 168 -11.95 -1.19 6.03
C LEU A 168 -11.20 -1.28 4.71
N ILE A 169 -10.52 -0.20 4.36
CA ILE A 169 -9.63 -0.14 3.20
C ILE A 169 -8.28 0.33 3.72
N GLY A 170 -7.27 -0.52 3.59
CA GLY A 170 -5.88 -0.23 3.87
C GLY A 170 -5.04 -0.47 2.61
N VAL A 171 -4.22 0.50 2.22
CA VAL A 171 -3.20 0.31 1.18
C VAL A 171 -1.93 1.02 1.62
N ASP A 172 -0.79 0.35 1.55
CA ASP A 172 0.47 0.90 2.01
C ASP A 172 1.69 0.35 1.27
N LEU A 173 2.77 1.13 1.32
CA LEU A 173 4.12 0.68 1.00
C LEU A 173 4.87 0.49 2.33
N GLN A 174 4.79 -0.73 2.84
CA GLN A 174 5.26 -1.11 4.16
C GLN A 174 6.79 -1.01 4.24
N PRO A 175 7.35 -0.14 5.12
CA PRO A 175 8.78 0.13 5.18
C PRO A 175 9.56 -1.06 5.72
N MET A 176 10.75 -1.31 5.13
CA MET A 176 11.69 -2.34 5.60
C MET A 176 12.66 -1.81 6.66
N CYS A 177 12.72 -0.50 6.87
CA CYS A 177 13.43 0.10 7.99
C CYS A 177 12.84 1.46 8.38
N ARG A 178 13.27 1.98 9.52
CA ARG A 178 12.78 3.25 10.09
C ARG A 178 13.67 4.44 9.74
N ASP A 179 14.61 4.25 8.83
CA ASP A 179 15.53 5.30 8.42
C ASP A 179 14.78 6.43 7.70
N MET A 180 15.16 7.67 7.98
CA MET A 180 14.50 8.83 7.40
C MET A 180 14.77 8.99 5.90
N ASP A 181 15.95 8.59 5.43
CA ASP A 181 16.32 8.62 4.00
C ASP A 181 15.62 7.49 3.23
N TYR A 182 15.25 6.40 3.91
CA TYR A 182 14.38 5.36 3.36
C TYR A 182 12.96 5.90 3.16
N ALA A 183 12.35 6.45 4.22
CA ALA A 183 10.99 6.97 4.14
C ALA A 183 10.86 8.15 3.15
N SER A 184 11.87 9.02 3.09
CA SER A 184 11.87 10.18 2.19
C SER A 184 11.89 9.81 0.71
N ALA A 185 12.22 8.56 0.37
CA ALA A 185 12.27 8.08 -1.00
C ALA A 185 10.89 7.82 -1.64
N TYR A 186 9.81 7.70 -0.85
CA TYR A 186 8.47 7.39 -1.40
C TYR A 186 7.30 7.95 -0.60
N VAL A 187 7.44 8.24 0.69
CA VAL A 187 6.32 8.76 1.50
C VAL A 187 5.73 10.06 0.93
N PRO A 188 6.52 11.04 0.43
CA PRO A 188 5.96 12.22 -0.22
C PRO A 188 5.04 11.90 -1.40
N ASP A 189 5.38 10.88 -2.21
CA ASP A 189 4.56 10.47 -3.36
C ASP A 189 3.24 9.85 -2.91
N LEU A 190 3.23 9.05 -1.84
CA LEU A 190 1.99 8.53 -1.24
C LEU A 190 1.08 9.64 -0.72
N LEU A 191 1.65 10.64 -0.04
CA LEU A 191 0.88 11.80 0.41
C LEU A 191 0.32 12.60 -0.77
N ALA A 192 1.04 12.65 -1.89
CA ALA A 192 0.56 13.29 -3.11
C ALA A 192 -0.61 12.55 -3.76
N VAL A 193 -0.68 11.21 -3.68
CA VAL A 193 -1.81 10.42 -4.25
C VAL A 193 -3.16 10.93 -3.77
N VAL A 194 -3.27 11.30 -2.48
CA VAL A 194 -4.51 11.82 -1.89
C VAL A 194 -4.56 13.35 -1.83
N GLY A 195 -3.41 14.02 -1.81
CA GLY A 195 -3.30 15.48 -1.63
C GLY A 195 -3.24 16.33 -2.91
N ALA A 196 -2.87 15.76 -4.06
CA ALA A 196 -2.58 16.52 -5.27
C ALA A 196 -3.80 16.80 -6.19
N GLY A 197 -5.00 16.40 -5.77
CA GLY A 197 -6.20 16.38 -6.63
C GLY A 197 -6.22 15.20 -7.60
N GLY A 198 -7.38 14.91 -8.21
CA GLY A 198 -7.56 13.79 -9.15
C GLY A 198 -8.48 12.68 -8.62
N ARG A 199 -8.42 11.49 -9.27
CA ARG A 199 -9.33 10.36 -8.97
C ARG A 199 -9.15 9.81 -7.56
N ALA A 200 -7.92 9.46 -7.17
CA ALA A 200 -7.62 8.95 -5.83
C ALA A 200 -7.94 9.97 -4.71
N SER A 201 -7.66 11.26 -4.92
CA SER A 201 -8.06 12.33 -4.00
C SER A 201 -9.59 12.45 -3.84
N THR A 202 -10.33 12.36 -4.95
CA THR A 202 -11.81 12.35 -4.93
C THR A 202 -12.35 11.09 -4.25
N ALA A 203 -11.72 9.95 -4.49
CA ALA A 203 -12.05 8.69 -3.86
C ALA A 203 -11.83 8.73 -2.34
N ALA A 204 -10.73 9.32 -1.87
CA ALA A 204 -10.41 9.43 -0.45
C ALA A 204 -11.56 10.08 0.35
N ALA A 205 -12.15 11.16 -0.17
CA ALA A 205 -13.29 11.81 0.46
C ALA A 205 -14.53 10.89 0.50
N LYS A 206 -14.85 10.22 -0.61
CA LYS A 206 -16.01 9.31 -0.70
C LYS A 206 -15.87 8.06 0.17
N LEU A 207 -14.64 7.58 0.34
CA LEU A 207 -14.34 6.39 1.14
C LEU A 207 -14.27 6.69 2.64
N ASN A 208 -14.45 7.95 3.05
CA ASN A 208 -14.25 8.39 4.43
C ASN A 208 -12.84 8.02 4.91
N ALA A 209 -11.83 8.48 4.15
CA ALA A 209 -10.43 8.33 4.50
C ALA A 209 -10.14 9.01 5.85
N THR A 210 -9.39 8.32 6.69
CA THR A 210 -9.10 8.73 8.07
C THR A 210 -7.75 8.19 8.50
N THR A 211 -7.26 8.61 9.66
CA THR A 211 -6.06 8.00 10.24
C THR A 211 -6.47 6.81 11.10
N PRO A 212 -5.70 5.72 11.08
CA PRO A 212 -5.94 4.65 12.03
C PRO A 212 -5.87 5.13 13.48
N SER A 213 -6.61 4.48 14.38
CA SER A 213 -6.52 4.82 15.82
C SER A 213 -5.27 4.18 16.44
N ASN A 214 -4.76 4.81 17.49
CA ASN A 214 -3.58 4.32 18.25
C ASN A 214 -3.73 2.85 18.67
N LYS A 215 -4.96 2.37 18.95
CA LYS A 215 -5.24 0.99 19.34
C LYS A 215 -4.85 -0.08 18.31
N PHE A 216 -4.75 0.28 17.02
CA PHE A 216 -4.29 -0.63 15.96
C PHE A 216 -2.79 -0.47 15.65
N TYR A 217 -2.12 0.60 16.14
CA TYR A 217 -0.85 1.11 15.60
C TYR A 217 0.10 1.70 16.65
N GLU A 218 -0.08 1.45 17.94
CA GLU A 218 0.87 1.90 18.99
C GLU A 218 2.31 1.40 18.71
N ASP A 219 2.43 0.26 18.02
CA ASP A 219 3.70 -0.33 17.55
C ASP A 219 3.74 -0.46 16.01
N ALA A 220 3.40 0.60 15.26
CA ALA A 220 3.37 0.63 13.79
C ALA A 220 4.77 0.52 13.14
N GLU A 221 5.48 -0.58 13.37
CA GLU A 221 6.85 -0.81 12.91
C GLU A 221 6.93 -0.90 11.38
N PHE A 222 5.94 -1.55 10.77
CA PHE A 222 5.92 -1.85 9.34
C PHE A 222 4.82 -1.11 8.58
N PHE A 223 4.39 0.04 9.07
CA PHE A 223 3.44 0.90 8.36
C PHE A 223 4.06 2.24 8.05
N SER A 224 3.89 2.69 6.81
CA SER A 224 4.40 3.99 6.39
C SER A 224 3.51 5.11 6.91
N ARG A 225 4.11 6.29 7.06
CA ARG A 225 3.36 7.53 7.35
C ARG A 225 2.45 7.96 6.19
N GLY A 226 2.61 7.34 5.02
CA GLY A 226 1.80 7.56 3.84
C GLY A 226 0.72 6.51 3.63
N MET A 227 0.45 5.63 4.60
CA MET A 227 -0.61 4.62 4.48
C MET A 227 -1.97 5.27 4.15
N PHE A 228 -2.66 4.73 3.15
CA PHE A 228 -4.07 5.00 2.94
C PHE A 228 -4.90 4.15 3.89
N PHE A 229 -5.77 4.81 4.66
CA PHE A 229 -6.70 4.14 5.55
C PHE A 229 -8.08 4.78 5.43
N ALA A 230 -9.13 3.97 5.26
CA ALA A 230 -10.49 4.46 5.12
C ALA A 230 -11.52 3.53 5.73
N ARG A 231 -12.63 4.12 6.18
CA ARG A 231 -13.80 3.40 6.73
C ARG A 231 -15.07 3.88 6.03
N PRO A 232 -15.38 3.37 4.83
CA PRO A 232 -16.59 3.75 4.10
C PRO A 232 -17.85 3.51 4.93
N GLU A 233 -18.82 4.41 4.80
CA GLU A 233 -20.12 4.30 5.48
C GLU A 233 -21.06 3.30 4.79
N SER A 234 -20.80 2.98 3.52
CA SER A 234 -21.62 2.11 2.68
C SER A 234 -20.76 1.23 1.80
N ALA A 235 -21.22 -0.01 1.58
CA ALA A 235 -20.63 -0.92 0.60
C ALA A 235 -21.40 -0.90 -0.73
N SER A 236 -22.02 0.23 -1.08
CA SER A 236 -22.59 0.39 -2.41
C SER A 236 -21.49 0.28 -3.45
N GLU A 237 -21.83 -0.28 -4.61
CA GLU A 237 -20.87 -0.47 -5.69
C GLU A 237 -20.16 0.83 -6.08
N ASP A 238 -20.90 1.95 -6.14
CA ASP A 238 -20.33 3.26 -6.47
C ASP A 238 -19.29 3.75 -5.46
N VAL A 239 -19.54 3.55 -4.16
CA VAL A 239 -18.57 3.92 -3.11
C VAL A 239 -17.36 3.00 -3.19
N MET A 240 -17.59 1.69 -3.24
CA MET A 240 -16.50 0.73 -3.19
C MET A 240 -15.65 0.72 -4.46
N ARG A 241 -16.21 1.02 -5.63
CA ARG A 241 -15.44 1.19 -6.88
C ARG A 241 -14.43 2.34 -6.79
N CYS A 242 -14.69 3.36 -5.97
CA CYS A 242 -13.72 4.43 -5.72
C CYS A 242 -12.44 3.90 -5.06
N SER A 243 -12.50 2.79 -4.31
CA SER A 243 -11.30 2.19 -3.72
C SER A 243 -10.34 1.61 -4.75
N LEU A 244 -10.83 1.28 -5.96
CA LEU A 244 -9.98 0.85 -7.06
C LEU A 244 -9.05 1.98 -7.51
N ASP A 245 -9.57 3.21 -7.63
CA ASP A 245 -8.74 4.37 -8.00
C ASP A 245 -7.58 4.61 -7.02
N VAL A 246 -7.80 4.30 -5.73
CA VAL A 246 -6.76 4.41 -4.69
C VAL A 246 -5.76 3.26 -4.81
N VAL A 247 -6.22 2.02 -4.94
CA VAL A 247 -5.35 0.85 -5.11
C VAL A 247 -4.46 1.00 -6.33
N GLU A 248 -5.02 1.38 -7.48
CA GLU A 248 -4.26 1.60 -8.71
C GLU A 248 -3.17 2.68 -8.52
N ALA A 249 -3.51 3.80 -7.89
CA ALA A 249 -2.55 4.87 -7.65
C ALA A 249 -1.42 4.45 -6.70
N TYR A 250 -1.71 3.67 -5.64
CA TYR A 250 -0.68 3.16 -4.72
C TYR A 250 0.21 2.10 -5.39
N VAL A 251 -0.38 1.23 -6.22
CA VAL A 251 0.37 0.26 -7.02
C VAL A 251 1.30 0.98 -7.99
N ASP A 252 0.86 2.06 -8.64
CA ASP A 252 1.70 2.86 -9.53
C ASP A 252 2.89 3.49 -8.79
N VAL A 253 2.67 4.07 -7.60
CA VAL A 253 3.76 4.61 -6.76
C VAL A 253 4.71 3.51 -6.31
N TRP A 254 4.20 2.35 -5.89
CA TRP A 254 5.04 1.23 -5.48
C TRP A 254 5.89 0.68 -6.63
N LEU A 255 5.32 0.53 -7.82
CA LEU A 255 6.06 0.09 -9.01
C LEU A 255 7.15 1.10 -9.41
N ALA A 256 6.86 2.40 -9.32
CA ALA A 256 7.87 3.44 -9.57
C ALA A 256 9.01 3.38 -8.54
N ARG A 257 8.68 3.16 -7.25
CA ARG A 257 9.70 2.99 -6.21
C ARG A 257 10.51 1.71 -6.38
N LEU A 258 9.89 0.61 -6.83
CA LEU A 258 10.57 -0.64 -7.14
C LEU A 258 11.58 -0.45 -8.29
N ASP A 259 11.17 0.21 -9.38
CA ASP A 259 12.06 0.53 -10.50
C ASP A 259 13.28 1.36 -10.02
N GLU A 260 13.04 2.36 -9.17
CA GLU A 260 14.10 3.22 -8.65
C GLU A 260 15.02 2.48 -7.67
N ALA A 261 14.50 1.61 -6.81
CA ALA A 261 15.29 0.79 -5.90
C ALA A 261 16.22 -0.17 -6.65
N GLU A 262 15.77 -0.75 -7.76
CA GLU A 262 16.60 -1.60 -8.64
C GLU A 262 17.71 -0.78 -9.29
N ARG A 263 17.39 0.41 -9.81
CA ARG A 263 18.36 1.33 -10.43
C ARG A 263 19.44 1.76 -9.43
N GLU A 264 19.05 2.08 -8.20
CA GLU A 264 19.97 2.42 -7.12
C GLU A 264 20.90 1.24 -6.81
N ALA A 265 20.38 0.02 -6.72
CA ALA A 265 21.16 -1.17 -6.44
C ALA A 265 22.16 -1.49 -7.57
N GLU A 266 21.72 -1.43 -8.83
CA GLU A 266 22.58 -1.64 -10.00
C GLU A 266 23.72 -0.62 -10.09
N ALA A 267 23.41 0.65 -9.81
CA ALA A 267 24.42 1.70 -9.78
C ALA A 267 25.44 1.50 -8.67
N MET A 268 25.00 1.07 -7.47
CA MET A 268 25.88 0.76 -6.35
C MET A 268 26.83 -0.41 -6.67
N ASP A 269 26.30 -1.48 -7.27
CA ASP A 269 27.10 -2.63 -7.72
C ASP A 269 28.11 -2.23 -8.80
N GLY A 270 27.69 -1.44 -9.79
CA GLY A 270 28.57 -0.90 -10.82
C GLY A 270 29.67 0.00 -10.26
N ALA A 271 29.32 0.93 -9.36
CA ALA A 271 30.29 1.81 -8.72
C ALA A 271 31.32 1.03 -7.87
N CYS A 272 30.88 -0.01 -7.17
CA CYS A 272 31.75 -0.92 -6.44
C CYS A 272 32.71 -1.67 -7.39
N LYS A 273 32.20 -2.22 -8.49
CA LYS A 273 32.98 -3.01 -9.47
C LYS A 273 33.99 -2.17 -10.25
N PHE A 274 33.65 -0.93 -10.58
CA PHE A 274 34.42 -0.08 -11.48
C PHE A 274 35.04 1.16 -10.82
N GLY A 275 34.88 1.33 -9.51
CA GLY A 275 35.46 2.45 -8.75
C GLY A 275 34.88 3.82 -9.14
N LEU A 276 33.60 3.87 -9.51
CA LEU A 276 32.95 5.10 -9.99
C LEU A 276 32.39 5.95 -8.83
N ALA A 277 32.37 7.27 -9.02
CA ALA A 277 31.69 8.17 -8.10
C ALA A 277 30.16 8.11 -8.31
N LEU A 278 29.41 8.04 -7.22
CA LEU A 278 27.93 7.94 -7.19
C LEU A 278 27.28 9.32 -7.01
N GLU A 279 27.69 10.30 -7.80
CA GLU A 279 27.31 11.71 -7.55
C GLU A 279 25.81 11.96 -7.76
N ASP A 280 25.17 11.18 -8.64
CA ASP A 280 23.79 11.37 -9.08
C ASP A 280 22.82 10.25 -8.64
N VAL A 281 23.27 9.30 -7.81
CA VAL A 281 22.43 8.16 -7.38
C VAL A 281 22.30 8.11 -5.86
N ARG A 282 21.05 8.03 -5.40
CA ARG A 282 20.74 7.79 -3.99
C ARG A 282 21.39 6.47 -3.58
N ARG A 283 22.15 6.48 -2.48
CA ARG A 283 22.69 5.25 -1.91
C ARG A 283 21.58 4.46 -1.24
N CYS A 284 21.56 3.15 -1.45
CA CYS A 284 20.67 2.27 -0.71
C CYS A 284 20.99 2.36 0.80
N VAL A 285 19.94 2.40 1.61
CA VAL A 285 20.02 2.34 3.07
C VAL A 285 20.25 0.90 3.51
N LEU A 286 19.58 -0.04 2.83
CA LEU A 286 19.67 -1.46 3.09
C LEU A 286 20.61 -2.13 2.09
N THR A 287 21.23 -3.21 2.55
CA THR A 287 21.85 -4.24 1.71
C THR A 287 20.83 -5.32 1.37
N GLU A 288 21.13 -6.16 0.38
CA GLU A 288 20.31 -7.33 0.02
C GLU A 288 20.02 -8.24 1.23
N GLU A 289 21.03 -8.51 2.05
CA GLU A 289 20.91 -9.34 3.25
C GLU A 289 19.96 -8.70 4.27
N THR A 290 20.16 -7.42 4.59
CA THR A 290 19.32 -6.69 5.55
C THR A 290 17.89 -6.47 5.04
N ALA A 291 17.69 -6.35 3.74
CA ALA A 291 16.37 -6.27 3.14
C ALA A 291 15.62 -7.60 3.28
N ARG A 292 16.30 -8.73 3.01
CA ARG A 292 15.72 -10.07 3.25
C ARG A 292 15.32 -10.24 4.72
N ALA A 293 16.22 -9.91 5.64
CA ALA A 293 15.95 -10.01 7.07
C ALA A 293 14.78 -9.12 7.52
N ALA A 294 14.67 -7.91 6.99
CA ALA A 294 13.54 -7.01 7.28
C ALA A 294 12.21 -7.56 6.78
N GLN A 295 12.19 -8.18 5.59
CA GLN A 295 10.98 -8.80 5.06
C GLN A 295 10.56 -10.04 5.88
N ASP A 296 11.50 -10.77 6.46
CA ASP A 296 11.21 -11.93 7.33
C ASP A 296 10.76 -11.46 8.73
N ALA A 297 11.35 -10.36 9.24
CA ALA A 297 10.89 -9.69 10.46
C ALA A 297 9.47 -9.13 10.32
N HIS A 298 9.11 -8.62 9.15
CA HIS A 298 7.73 -8.23 8.83
C HIS A 298 6.77 -9.40 9.02
N ASP A 299 7.09 -10.58 8.47
CA ASP A 299 6.26 -11.78 8.63
C ASP A 299 6.14 -12.18 10.11
N ALA A 300 7.23 -12.16 10.87
CA ALA A 300 7.22 -12.45 12.31
C ALA A 300 6.31 -11.48 13.11
N TRP A 301 6.36 -10.19 12.76
CA TRP A 301 5.51 -9.18 13.37
C TRP A 301 4.04 -9.41 13.01
N GLN A 302 3.72 -9.63 11.73
CA GLN A 302 2.34 -9.86 11.29
C GLN A 302 1.73 -11.13 11.87
N LEU A 303 2.50 -12.21 12.01
CA LEU A 303 2.02 -13.47 12.59
C LEU A 303 1.43 -13.29 14.00
N THR A 304 1.89 -12.30 14.75
CA THR A 304 1.43 -12.00 16.11
C THR A 304 0.40 -10.86 16.18
N HIS A 305 0.29 -10.04 15.14
CA HIS A 305 -0.54 -8.82 15.13
C HIS A 305 -1.72 -8.84 14.15
N ASP A 306 -1.75 -9.75 13.17
CA ASP A 306 -2.78 -9.78 12.13
C ASP A 306 -4.17 -10.18 12.70
N PRO A 307 -5.17 -9.26 12.68
CA PRO A 307 -6.51 -9.53 13.19
C PRO A 307 -7.30 -10.55 12.36
N ALA A 308 -6.83 -10.91 11.16
CA ALA A 308 -7.46 -11.93 10.32
C ALA A 308 -7.25 -13.35 10.86
N ILE A 309 -6.20 -13.62 11.65
CA ILE A 309 -5.92 -14.96 12.18
C ILE A 309 -7.08 -15.46 13.08
N PRO A 310 -7.56 -14.69 14.08
CA PRO A 310 -8.76 -15.05 14.84
C PRO A 310 -10.02 -15.19 13.99
N MET A 311 -10.16 -14.37 12.94
CA MET A 311 -11.29 -14.46 12.01
C MET A 311 -11.27 -15.79 11.26
N PHE A 312 -10.12 -16.19 10.70
CA PHE A 312 -9.95 -17.49 10.06
C PHE A 312 -10.17 -18.64 11.04
N ALA A 313 -9.72 -18.54 12.29
CA ALA A 313 -9.98 -19.55 13.31
C ALA A 313 -11.50 -19.73 13.54
N SER A 314 -12.26 -18.64 13.56
CA SER A 314 -13.72 -18.69 13.71
C SER A 314 -14.44 -19.33 12.51
N TRP A 315 -13.84 -19.27 11.32
CA TRP A 315 -14.40 -19.87 10.11
C TRP A 315 -13.94 -21.30 9.88
N TYR A 316 -12.68 -21.63 10.17
CA TYR A 316 -12.07 -22.88 9.69
C TYR A 316 -11.47 -23.73 10.81
N GLY A 317 -11.49 -23.25 12.06
CA GLY A 317 -10.89 -23.91 13.23
C GLY A 317 -9.48 -23.39 13.53
N GLU A 318 -9.08 -23.50 14.79
CA GLU A 318 -7.80 -22.96 15.29
C GLU A 318 -6.58 -23.59 14.62
N ASP A 319 -6.57 -24.92 14.47
CA ASP A 319 -5.42 -25.63 13.89
C ASP A 319 -5.19 -25.24 12.44
N TRP A 320 -6.26 -25.16 11.64
CA TRP A 320 -6.17 -24.72 10.25
C TRP A 320 -5.69 -23.27 10.15
N ALA A 321 -6.24 -22.37 10.98
CA ALA A 321 -5.87 -20.96 10.95
C ALA A 321 -4.40 -20.75 11.35
N ARG A 322 -3.91 -21.51 12.35
CA ARG A 322 -2.50 -21.48 12.76
C ARG A 322 -1.58 -21.96 11.64
N GLU A 323 -1.86 -23.13 11.07
CA GLU A 323 -1.06 -23.69 9.97
C GLU A 323 -1.05 -22.73 8.76
N PHE A 324 -2.22 -22.22 8.39
CA PHE A 324 -2.36 -21.27 7.28
C PHE A 324 -1.59 -19.97 7.53
N ALA A 325 -1.65 -19.41 8.75
CA ALA A 325 -0.90 -18.21 9.10
C ALA A 325 0.62 -18.45 9.01
N GLU A 326 1.10 -19.55 9.57
CA GLU A 326 2.52 -19.86 9.66
C GLU A 326 3.17 -20.33 8.35
N THR A 327 2.40 -20.93 7.44
CA THR A 327 2.94 -21.55 6.22
C THR A 327 2.58 -20.80 4.95
N VAL A 328 1.42 -20.12 4.94
CA VAL A 328 0.93 -19.41 3.77
C VAL A 328 1.02 -17.90 3.97
N LEU A 329 0.47 -17.38 5.07
CA LEU A 329 0.41 -15.92 5.27
C LEU A 329 1.79 -15.32 5.52
N PHE A 330 2.54 -15.88 6.47
CA PHE A 330 3.77 -15.32 7.04
C PHE A 330 4.89 -16.37 7.19
N PRO A 331 5.32 -17.03 6.10
CA PRO A 331 6.31 -18.10 6.17
C PRO A 331 7.70 -17.63 6.64
N GLY A 332 8.04 -16.34 6.52
CA GLY A 332 9.31 -15.78 6.98
C GLY A 332 9.48 -15.79 8.50
N ALA A 333 8.39 -15.94 9.26
CA ALA A 333 8.41 -15.97 10.72
C ALA A 333 9.10 -17.23 11.32
N LYS A 334 9.30 -18.28 10.50
CA LYS A 334 9.92 -19.55 10.91
C LYS A 334 11.43 -19.63 10.64
N ALA A 335 12.03 -18.57 10.09
CA ALA A 335 13.43 -18.53 9.68
C ALA A 335 14.39 -18.27 10.85
#